data_AF-A0A5C4TGD5-F1
#
_entry.id   AF-A0A5C4TGD5-F1
#
_cell.length_a   1.000
_cell.length_b   1.000
_cell.length_c   1.000
_cell.angle_alpha   90.00
_cell.angle_beta   90.00
_cell.angle_gamma   90.00
#
_symmetry.space_group_name_H-M   'P 1'
#
loop_
_entity.id
_entity.type
_entity.pdbx_description
1 polymer ?
#
loop_
_entity_poly.entity_id
_entity_poly.type
_entity_poly.pdbx_seq_one_letter_code
_entity_poly.pdbx_strand_id
1 'polypeptide(L)'
;MEDDAYDTAEAIELSEEQLNESFEQLCASKAEEFRMLGYDHVDRADIWSCVSDKYAKTGYPQLHQIVNDILSLKVTTLMNWMTMSIYRKGARF
;
A
#
# COMPACT_ATOMS: atom_id res chain seq x y z
N MET A 1 4.57 21.62 -44.28
CA MET A 1 5.43 21.50 -43.09
C MET A 1 4.62 22.25 -42.07
N GLU A 2 3.68 21.54 -41.46
CA GLU A 2 2.84 22.10 -40.42
C GLU A 2 3.04 21.20 -39.22
N ASP A 3 3.75 21.78 -38.26
CA ASP A 3 4.02 21.32 -36.94
C ASP A 3 2.71 21.19 -36.15
N ASP A 4 2.22 19.96 -35.96
CA ASP A 4 1.28 19.67 -34.88
C ASP A 4 2.05 18.93 -33.78
N ALA A 5 2.50 19.74 -32.82
CA ALA A 5 3.17 19.32 -31.61
C ALA A 5 2.34 18.23 -30.92
N TYR A 6 2.98 17.08 -30.70
CA TYR A 6 2.46 16.03 -29.83
C TYR A 6 2.34 16.60 -28.41
N ASP A 7 1.11 16.95 -28.05
CA ASP A 7 0.75 17.50 -26.75
C ASP A 7 1.26 16.56 -25.65
N THR A 8 2.23 17.08 -24.93
CA THR A 8 3.05 16.32 -23.99
C THR A 8 2.41 16.43 -22.62
N ALA A 9 2.01 15.27 -22.08
CA ALA A 9 1.78 15.04 -20.66
C ALA A 9 0.66 15.89 -20.01
N GLU A 10 -0.59 15.44 -20.18
CA GLU A 10 -1.57 15.62 -19.11
C GLU A 10 -1.07 14.84 -17.87
N ALA A 11 -0.42 15.54 -16.96
CA ALA A 11 -0.17 15.03 -15.63
C ALA A 11 -1.56 14.78 -15.00
N ILE A 12 -1.90 13.51 -14.81
CA ILE A 12 -3.16 13.09 -14.19
C ILE A 12 -3.14 13.60 -12.74
N GLU A 13 -3.75 14.76 -12.50
CA GLU A 13 -4.05 15.25 -11.15
C GLU A 13 -5.21 14.41 -10.61
N LEU A 14 -4.89 13.30 -9.93
CA LEU A 14 -5.87 12.53 -9.17
C LEU A 14 -6.23 13.29 -7.89
N SER A 15 -7.53 13.42 -7.62
CA SER A 15 -8.03 13.96 -6.35
C SER A 15 -7.67 13.06 -5.16
N GLU A 16 -7.62 13.62 -3.95
CA GLU A 16 -7.30 12.86 -2.73
C GLU A 16 -8.22 11.65 -2.52
N GLU A 17 -9.51 11.78 -2.84
CA GLU A 17 -10.49 10.69 -2.76
C GLU A 17 -10.13 9.55 -3.73
N GLN A 18 -9.83 9.88 -4.99
CA GLN A 18 -9.43 8.89 -6.00
C GLN A 18 -8.12 8.19 -5.64
N LEU A 19 -7.18 8.92 -5.02
CA LEU A 19 -5.93 8.34 -4.53
C LEU A 19 -6.18 7.34 -3.41
N ASN A 20 -7.05 7.69 -2.45
CA ASN A 20 -7.41 6.79 -1.35
C ASN A 20 -8.12 5.52 -1.86
N GLU A 21 -9.05 5.66 -2.80
CA GLU A 21 -9.69 4.51 -3.46
C GLU A 21 -8.68 3.63 -4.19
N SER A 22 -7.74 4.23 -4.91
CA SER A 22 -6.67 3.50 -5.61
C SER A 22 -5.80 2.71 -4.64
N PHE A 23 -5.43 3.30 -3.49
CA PHE A 23 -4.70 2.60 -2.45
C PHE A 23 -5.48 1.45 -1.85
N GLU A 24 -6.76 1.64 -1.58
CA GLU A 24 -7.62 0.59 -1.05
C GLU A 24 -7.71 -0.60 -2.03
N GLN A 25 -7.86 -0.33 -3.33
CA GLN A 25 -7.84 -1.35 -4.38
C GLN A 25 -6.51 -2.09 -4.45
N LEU A 26 -5.38 -1.38 -4.38
CA LEU A 26 -4.04 -1.99 -4.38
C LEU A 26 -3.85 -2.89 -3.15
N CYS A 27 -4.28 -2.45 -1.97
CA CYS A 27 -4.22 -3.25 -0.75
C CYS A 27 -5.12 -4.50 -0.85
N ALA A 28 -6.33 -4.37 -1.42
CA ALA A 28 -7.24 -5.49 -1.62
C ALA A 28 -6.66 -6.54 -2.58
N SER A 29 -6.10 -6.10 -3.70
CA SER A 29 -5.44 -6.97 -4.68
C SER A 29 -4.23 -7.70 -4.07
N LYS A 30 -3.41 -6.99 -3.29
CA LYS A 30 -2.27 -7.61 -2.58
C LYS A 30 -2.71 -8.62 -1.52
N ALA A 31 -3.79 -8.33 -0.78
CA ALA A 31 -4.34 -9.27 0.19
C ALA A 31 -4.90 -10.53 -0.49
N GLU A 32 -5.54 -10.39 -1.65
CA GLU A 32 -5.97 -11.52 -2.47
C GLU A 32 -4.78 -12.36 -2.96
N GLU A 33 -3.70 -11.74 -3.43
CA GLU A 33 -2.47 -12.44 -3.82
C GLU A 33 -1.94 -13.29 -2.66
N PHE A 34 -1.91 -12.75 -1.44
CA PHE A 34 -1.44 -13.50 -0.26
C PHE A 34 -2.37 -14.64 0.11
N ARG A 35 -3.69 -14.46 -0.02
CA ARG A 35 -4.67 -15.53 0.15
C ARG A 35 -4.46 -16.65 -0.86
N MET A 36 -4.18 -16.33 -2.13
CA MET A 36 -3.83 -17.33 -3.15
C MET A 36 -2.54 -18.10 -2.82
N LEU A 37 -1.62 -17.51 -2.05
CA LEU A 37 -0.42 -18.17 -1.54
C LEU A 37 -0.66 -19.02 -0.27
N GLY A 38 -1.90 -19.13 0.20
CA GLY A 38 -2.29 -19.91 1.38
C GLY A 38 -2.41 -19.11 2.68
N TYR A 39 -2.41 -17.77 2.61
CA TYR A 39 -2.59 -16.90 3.77
C TYR A 39 -4.04 -16.37 3.83
N ASP A 40 -4.99 -17.27 4.07
CA ASP A 40 -6.44 -17.02 3.96
C ASP A 40 -6.98 -15.87 4.84
N HIS A 41 -6.28 -15.51 5.91
CA HIS A 41 -6.75 -14.56 6.92
C HIS A 41 -6.19 -13.13 6.74
N VAL A 42 -5.61 -12.81 5.57
CA VAL A 42 -5.07 -11.47 5.31
C VAL A 42 -6.15 -10.57 4.73
N ASP A 43 -6.38 -9.42 5.37
CA ASP A 43 -7.26 -8.36 4.87
C ASP A 43 -6.47 -7.17 4.31
N ARG A 44 -7.11 -6.35 3.47
CA ARG A 44 -6.54 -5.10 2.92
C ARG A 44 -6.12 -4.14 4.04
N ALA A 45 -6.83 -4.15 5.16
CA ALA A 45 -6.51 -3.34 6.33
C ALA A 45 -5.18 -3.75 6.98
N ASP A 46 -4.82 -5.04 6.95
CA ASP A 46 -3.54 -5.53 7.45
C ASP A 46 -2.39 -5.06 6.57
N ILE A 47 -2.59 -5.08 5.25
CA ILE A 47 -1.64 -4.56 4.27
C ILE A 47 -1.37 -3.07 4.52
N TRP A 48 -2.44 -2.27 4.58
CA TRP A 48 -2.30 -0.83 4.84
C TRP A 48 -1.68 -0.52 6.20
N SER A 49 -2.06 -1.27 7.25
CA SER A 49 -1.47 -1.10 8.58
C SER A 49 0.02 -1.43 8.60
N CYS A 50 0.43 -2.50 7.90
CA CYS A 50 1.84 -2.88 7.79
C CYS A 50 2.67 -1.83 7.03
N VAL A 51 2.12 -1.26 5.95
CA VAL A 51 2.81 -0.24 5.15
C VAL A 51 2.86 1.09 5.90
N SER A 52 1.76 1.53 6.49
CA SER A 52 1.66 2.79 7.24
C SER A 52 2.49 2.81 8.53
N ASP A 53 2.72 1.66 9.19
CA ASP A 53 3.62 1.56 10.37
C ASP A 53 5.07 1.96 10.03
N LYS A 54 5.49 1.82 8.76
CA LYS A 54 6.81 2.32 8.32
C LYS A 54 6.86 3.84 8.36
N TYR A 55 5.78 4.49 7.92
CA TYR A 55 5.68 5.94 7.80
C TYR A 55 5.42 6.64 9.14
N ALA A 56 4.86 5.92 10.11
CA ALA A 56 4.66 6.43 11.47
C ALA A 56 5.97 6.94 12.12
N LYS A 57 7.13 6.42 11.70
CA LYS A 57 8.45 6.82 12.22
C LYS A 57 9.20 7.81 11.33
N THR A 58 8.94 7.79 10.02
CA THR A 58 9.74 8.52 9.02
C THR A 58 8.99 9.68 8.35
N GLY A 59 7.68 9.79 8.56
CA GLY A 59 6.80 10.69 7.80
C GLY A 59 6.25 10.05 6.53
N TYR A 60 5.22 10.67 5.95
CA TYR A 60 4.57 10.19 4.73
C TYR A 60 5.47 10.43 3.49
N PRO A 61 5.81 9.37 2.74
CA PRO A 61 6.64 9.49 1.54
C PRO A 61 5.81 9.96 0.32
N GLN A 62 6.46 10.07 -0.83
CA GLN A 62 5.78 10.41 -2.08
C GLN A 62 4.83 9.30 -2.54
N LEU A 63 3.79 9.65 -3.30
CA LEU A 63 2.75 8.72 -3.79
C LEU A 63 3.34 7.45 -4.42
N HIS A 64 4.30 7.60 -5.34
CA HIS A 64 4.92 6.49 -6.04
C HIS A 64 5.66 5.52 -5.10
N GLN A 65 6.17 6.02 -3.96
CA GLN A 65 6.85 5.20 -2.96
C GLN A 65 5.83 4.37 -2.18
N ILE A 66 4.66 4.94 -1.85
CA ILE A 66 3.56 4.22 -1.18
C ILE A 66 3.05 3.09 -2.07
N VAL A 67 2.78 3.38 -3.35
CA VAL A 67 2.36 2.37 -4.32
C VAL A 67 3.40 1.25 -4.42
N ASN A 68 4.68 1.61 -4.56
CA ASN A 68 5.77 0.64 -4.61
C ASN A 68 5.86 -0.18 -3.33
N ASP A 69 5.71 0.41 -2.15
CA ASP A 69 5.74 -0.29 -0.87
C ASP A 69 4.59 -1.30 -0.73
N ILE A 70 3.38 -0.99 -1.24
CA ILE A 70 2.25 -1.91 -1.26
C ILE A 70 2.53 -3.07 -2.24
N LEU A 71 2.93 -2.75 -3.47
CA LEU A 71 3.11 -3.75 -4.54
C LEU A 71 4.33 -4.66 -4.31
N SER A 72 5.39 -4.14 -3.68
CA SER A 72 6.60 -4.89 -3.34
C SER A 72 6.56 -5.55 -1.96
N LEU A 73 5.45 -5.40 -1.22
CA LEU A 73 5.30 -6.01 0.11
C LEU A 73 5.46 -7.53 0.01
N LYS A 74 6.34 -8.08 0.84
CA LYS A 74 6.54 -9.52 0.96
C LYS A 74 5.67 -10.08 2.06
N VAL A 75 5.14 -11.28 1.85
CA VAL A 75 4.37 -12.00 2.87
C VAL A 75 5.14 -12.15 4.19
N THR A 76 6.45 -12.43 4.11
CA THR A 76 7.30 -12.55 5.31
C THR A 76 7.34 -11.27 6.13
N THR A 77 7.34 -10.10 5.48
CA THR A 77 7.28 -8.80 6.15
C THR A 77 5.93 -8.62 6.86
N LEU A 78 4.83 -8.96 6.19
CA LEU A 78 3.50 -8.87 6.78
C LEU A 78 3.36 -9.79 8.00
N MET A 79 3.79 -11.06 7.90
CA MET A 79 3.70 -12.02 9.01
C MET A 79 4.52 -11.57 10.22
N ASN A 80 5.73 -11.06 9.98
CA ASN A 80 6.57 -10.48 11.04
C ASN A 80 5.89 -9.29 11.70
N TRP A 81 5.29 -8.40 10.90
CA TRP A 81 4.56 -7.25 11.40
C TRP A 81 3.33 -7.67 12.24
N MET A 82 2.50 -8.59 11.74
CA MET A 82 1.32 -9.09 12.46
C MET A 82 1.69 -9.70 13.80
N THR A 83 2.73 -10.54 13.82
CA THR A 83 3.27 -11.13 15.05
C THR A 83 3.66 -10.05 16.06
N MET A 84 4.44 -9.04 15.63
CA MET A 84 4.84 -7.92 16.50
C MET A 84 3.67 -7.04 16.94
N SER A 85 2.68 -6.85 16.07
CA SER A 85 1.47 -6.05 16.36
C SER A 85 0.64 -6.70 17.47
N ILE A 86 0.52 -8.03 17.47
CA ILE A 86 -0.14 -8.79 18.55
C ILE A 86 0.60 -8.59 19.88
N TYR A 87 1.94 -8.67 19.89
CA TYR A 87 2.72 -8.41 21.10
C TYR A 87 2.58 -6.95 21.59
N ARG A 88 2.57 -5.95 20.69
CA ARG A 88 2.34 -4.55 21.09
C ARG A 88 0.96 -4.32 21.68
N LYS A 89 -0.08 -4.95 21.11
CA LYS A 89 -1.46 -4.86 21.63
C LYS A 89 -1.62 -5.62 22.95
N GLY A 90 -0.96 -6.77 23.08
CA GLY A 90 -0.95 -7.60 24.30
C GLY A 90 -0.01 -7.12 25.41
N ALA A 91 0.89 -6.17 25.16
CA ALA A 91 1.75 -5.59 26.19
C ALA A 91 1.12 -4.36 26.89
N ARG A 92 -0.13 -4.02 26.54
CA ARG A 92 -0.83 -2.82 27.03
C ARG A 92 -1.89 -3.13 28.10
N PHE A 93 -1.66 -4.18 28.91
CA PHE A 93 -2.47 -4.48 30.09
C PHE A 93 -1.95 -3.74 31.33
#